data_AF-A0A183HT00-F1
#
_entry.id   AF-A0A183HT00-F1
#
_cell.length_a   1.000
_cell.length_b   1.000
_cell.length_c   1.000
_cell.angle_alpha   90.00
_cell.angle_beta   90.00
_cell.angle_gamma   90.00
#
_symmetry.space_group_name_H-M   'P 1'
#
loop_
_entity.id
_entity.type
_entity.pdbx_description
1 polymer ?
#
loop_
_entity_poly.entity_id
_entity_poly.type
_entity_poly.pdbx_seq_one_letter_code
_entity_poly.pdbx_strand_id
1 'polypeptide(L)'
;MQAISDNVGDVAAKDGSQETLINVFALLCSLFLLPTVSGNVVSIWLLFCLFTFIHLYGNYRAVKSLQFRTLNQSMLRIIVKNYIETRKIGTVNEVNDEEPILLHWNSSRRCYGCRLSDVLTSSNKLLFRCSKFVVIYDLRTNYGYVSMANISDIADQLRGALCLELMLNMKA
;
A
#
# COMPACT_ATOMS: atom_id res chain seq x y z
N MET A 1 23.64 -33.14 -4.06
CA MET A 1 23.16 -32.07 -3.16
C MET A 1 24.36 -31.25 -2.68
N GLN A 2 25.09 -30.60 -3.59
CA GLN A 2 26.36 -29.92 -3.28
C GLN A 2 26.53 -28.56 -3.98
N ALA A 3 25.59 -28.17 -4.84
CA ALA A 3 25.64 -26.89 -5.58
C ALA A 3 24.83 -25.74 -4.93
N ILE A 4 24.05 -26.03 -3.87
CA ILE A 4 23.28 -25.00 -3.12
C ILE A 4 24.10 -24.47 -1.93
N SER A 5 25.03 -25.28 -1.39
CA SER A 5 25.86 -24.93 -0.23
C SER A 5 26.98 -23.94 -0.55
N ASP A 6 27.56 -23.99 -1.75
CA ASP A 6 28.64 -23.07 -2.15
C ASP A 6 28.13 -21.63 -2.29
N ASN A 7 26.87 -21.46 -2.68
CA ASN A 7 26.27 -20.13 -2.81
C ASN A 7 25.82 -19.57 -1.45
N VAL A 8 25.33 -20.40 -0.53
CA VAL A 8 24.88 -19.95 0.80
C VAL A 8 26.07 -19.54 1.67
N GLY A 9 27.20 -20.24 1.59
CA GLY A 9 28.42 -19.88 2.31
C GLY A 9 29.03 -18.56 1.83
N ASP A 10 29.11 -18.35 0.51
CA ASP A 10 29.61 -17.11 -0.08
C ASP A 10 28.66 -15.93 0.17
N VAL A 11 27.34 -16.14 0.04
CA VAL A 11 26.33 -15.13 0.39
C VAL A 11 26.40 -14.78 1.89
N ALA A 12 26.51 -15.77 2.78
CA ALA A 12 26.64 -15.51 4.21
C ALA A 12 27.95 -14.78 4.58
N ALA A 13 29.07 -15.09 3.92
CA ALA A 13 30.33 -14.36 4.10
C ALA A 13 30.27 -12.93 3.54
N LYS A 14 29.57 -12.74 2.42
CA LYS A 14 29.32 -11.43 1.82
C LYS A 14 28.34 -10.59 2.64
N ASP A 15 27.33 -11.18 3.25
CA ASP A 15 26.39 -10.50 4.13
C ASP A 15 27.06 -10.15 5.48
N GLY A 16 27.83 -11.06 6.07
CA GLY A 16 28.58 -10.79 7.30
C GLY A 16 29.64 -9.70 7.16
N SER A 17 30.32 -9.62 6.01
CA SER A 17 31.25 -8.52 5.71
C SER A 17 30.54 -7.21 5.41
N GLN A 18 29.37 -7.23 4.75
CA GLN A 18 28.53 -6.05 4.55
C GLN A 18 28.02 -5.47 5.88
N GLU A 19 27.50 -6.30 6.77
CA GLU A 19 27.05 -5.88 8.11
C GLU A 19 28.20 -5.21 8.89
N THR A 20 29.39 -5.80 8.84
CA THR A 20 30.59 -5.25 9.49
C THR A 20 31.01 -3.92 8.89
N LEU A 21 31.06 -3.81 7.55
CA LEU A 21 31.42 -2.57 6.86
C LEU A 21 30.42 -1.44 7.14
N ILE A 22 29.11 -1.76 7.14
CA ILE A 22 28.05 -0.81 7.48
C ILE A 22 28.21 -0.34 8.93
N ASN A 23 28.52 -1.25 9.85
CA ASN A 23 28.71 -0.90 11.26
C ASN A 23 29.96 -0.05 11.48
N VAL A 24 31.08 -0.35 10.80
CA VAL A 24 32.30 0.48 10.82
C VAL A 24 32.03 1.86 10.23
N PHE A 25 31.28 1.94 9.13
CA PHE A 25 30.90 3.22 8.53
C PHE A 25 30.01 4.05 9.46
N ALA A 26 29.01 3.42 10.09
CA ALA A 26 28.16 4.07 11.08
C ALA A 26 28.96 4.59 12.28
N LEU A 27 29.91 3.80 12.79
CA LEU A 27 30.83 4.21 13.85
C LEU A 27 31.68 5.39 13.42
N LEU A 28 32.28 5.35 12.24
CA LEU A 28 33.12 6.43 11.72
C LEU A 28 32.31 7.73 11.54
N CYS A 29 31.11 7.63 10.95
CA CYS A 29 30.19 8.76 10.86
C CYS A 29 29.82 9.31 12.25
N SER A 30 29.53 8.45 13.22
CA SER A 30 29.21 8.89 14.59
C SER A 30 30.40 9.57 15.27
N LEU A 31 31.63 9.08 15.04
CA LEU A 31 32.87 9.63 15.60
C LEU A 31 33.18 11.03 15.04
N PHE A 32 32.83 11.32 13.78
CA PHE A 32 32.97 12.65 13.20
C PHE A 32 31.79 13.57 13.54
N LEU A 33 30.57 13.05 13.52
CA LEU A 33 29.36 13.83 13.78
C LEU A 33 29.26 14.29 15.23
N LEU A 34 29.53 13.39 16.20
CA LEU A 34 29.38 13.69 17.63
C LEU A 34 30.22 14.90 18.06
N PRO A 35 31.54 15.00 17.79
CA PRO A 35 32.33 16.19 18.15
C PRO A 35 31.91 17.44 17.37
N THR A 36 31.48 17.30 16.12
CA THR A 36 31.08 18.43 15.27
C THR A 36 29.78 19.09 15.76
N VAL A 37 28.85 18.29 16.32
CA VAL A 37 27.58 18.80 16.85
C VAL A 37 27.62 19.02 18.38
N SER A 38 28.58 18.41 19.08
CA SER A 38 28.80 18.54 20.52
C SER A 38 29.26 19.96 20.87
N GLY A 39 28.28 20.81 21.21
CA GLY A 39 28.49 22.21 21.57
C GLY A 39 27.53 23.16 20.85
N ASN A 40 26.82 22.70 19.83
CA ASN A 40 25.82 23.51 19.12
C ASN A 40 24.48 22.78 19.03
N VAL A 41 23.57 23.13 19.95
CA VAL A 41 22.21 22.59 20.03
C VAL A 41 21.45 22.80 18.71
N VAL A 42 21.69 23.90 17.99
CA VAL A 42 21.03 24.17 16.70
C VAL A 42 21.46 23.14 15.65
N SER A 43 22.74 22.78 15.58
CA SER A 43 23.24 21.75 14.67
C SER A 43 22.65 20.38 14.95
N ILE A 44 22.44 20.04 16.24
CA ILE A 44 21.79 18.78 16.65
C ILE A 44 20.36 18.73 16.12
N TRP A 45 19.57 19.80 16.33
CA TRP A 45 18.19 19.86 15.86
C TRP A 45 18.08 19.85 14.34
N LEU A 46 18.97 20.55 13.64
CA LEU A 46 19.01 20.52 12.17
C LEU A 46 19.29 19.12 11.63
N LEU A 47 20.28 18.43 12.20
CA LEU A 47 20.65 17.08 11.80
C LEU A 47 19.54 16.06 12.13
N PHE A 48 18.92 16.20 13.32
CA PHE A 48 17.77 15.40 13.72
C PHE A 48 16.61 15.57 12.75
N CYS A 49 16.23 16.81 12.42
CA CYS A 49 15.18 17.08 11.44
C CYS A 49 15.54 16.48 10.07
N LEU A 50 16.76 16.69 9.59
CA LEU A 50 17.21 16.17 8.30
C LEU A 50 17.11 14.63 8.23
N PHE A 51 17.67 13.91 9.21
CA PHE A 51 17.57 12.45 9.25
C PHE A 51 16.12 11.99 9.39
N THR A 52 15.31 12.66 10.20
CA THR A 52 13.88 12.35 10.32
C THR A 52 13.15 12.50 8.98
N PHE A 53 13.41 13.56 8.21
CA PHE A 53 12.85 13.74 6.88
C PHE A 53 13.31 12.65 5.91
N ILE A 54 14.60 12.30 5.91
CA ILE A 54 15.13 11.22 5.06
C ILE A 54 14.49 9.89 5.41
N HIS A 55 14.36 9.55 6.70
CA HIS A 55 13.68 8.35 7.16
C HIS A 55 12.22 8.32 6.74
N LEU A 56 11.49 9.42 6.94
CA LEU A 56 10.08 9.51 6.55
C LEU A 56 9.90 9.41 5.04
N TYR A 57 10.78 10.07 4.26
CA TYR A 57 10.78 9.97 2.80
C TYR A 57 11.12 8.55 2.33
N GLY A 58 12.09 7.88 2.95
CA GLY A 58 12.41 6.49 2.68
C GLY A 58 11.24 5.56 2.94
N ASN A 59 10.58 5.71 4.10
CA ASN A 59 9.36 4.97 4.43
C ASN A 59 8.22 5.26 3.45
N TYR A 60 8.05 6.53 3.06
CA TYR A 60 7.08 6.93 2.04
C TYR A 60 7.35 6.25 0.69
N ARG A 61 8.61 6.25 0.23
CA ARG A 61 9.03 5.58 -1.01
C ARG A 61 8.87 4.07 -0.92
N ALA A 62 9.16 3.46 0.24
CA ALA A 62 8.95 2.04 0.49
C ALA A 62 7.47 1.68 0.39
N VAL A 63 6.59 2.45 1.05
CA VAL A 63 5.13 2.29 0.95
C VAL A 63 4.66 2.50 -0.50
N LYS A 64 5.17 3.51 -1.21
CA LYS A 64 4.86 3.74 -2.64
C LYS A 64 5.34 2.59 -3.54
N SER A 65 6.42 1.91 -3.15
CA SER A 65 7.01 0.77 -3.86
C SER A 65 6.40 -0.58 -3.48
N LEU A 66 5.62 -0.65 -2.40
CA LEU A 66 4.86 -1.84 -2.04
C LEU A 66 3.74 -2.03 -3.07
N GLN A 67 4.02 -2.83 -4.10
CA GLN A 67 2.99 -3.47 -4.90
C GLN A 67 2.26 -4.49 -4.01
N PHE A 68 1.31 -4.02 -3.19
CA PHE A 68 0.44 -4.93 -2.46
C PHE A 68 -0.25 -5.85 -3.48
N ARG A 69 -0.25 -7.17 -3.21
CA ARG A 69 -0.99 -8.18 -4.00
C ARG A 69 -2.48 -7.81 -4.14
N THR A 70 -2.97 -6.97 -3.25
CA THR A 70 -4.18 -6.18 -3.37
C THR A 70 -3.84 -4.79 -3.86
N LEU A 71 -4.21 -4.42 -5.09
CA LEU A 71 -4.08 -3.04 -5.60
C LEU A 71 -4.52 -2.08 -4.50
N ASN A 72 -3.69 -1.08 -4.17
CA ASN A 72 -4.01 -0.10 -3.16
C ASN A 72 -5.44 0.40 -3.40
N GLN A 73 -6.34 0.16 -2.45
CA GLN A 73 -7.77 0.17 -2.77
C GLN A 73 -8.30 1.56 -3.09
N SER A 74 -7.58 2.60 -2.66
CA SER A 74 -7.74 3.97 -3.12
C SER A 74 -7.35 4.11 -4.60
N MET A 75 -6.20 3.57 -5.00
CA MET A 75 -5.75 3.54 -6.41
C MET A 75 -6.72 2.77 -7.32
N LEU A 76 -7.16 1.57 -6.89
CA LEU A 76 -8.13 0.77 -7.64
C LEU A 76 -9.44 1.53 -7.85
N ARG A 77 -9.94 2.19 -6.80
CA ARG A 77 -11.14 3.04 -6.86
C ARG A 77 -10.97 4.17 -7.87
N ILE A 78 -9.85 4.89 -7.85
CA ILE A 78 -9.61 5.99 -8.78
C ILE A 78 -9.53 5.45 -10.22
N ILE A 79 -8.83 4.32 -10.45
CA ILE A 79 -8.74 3.68 -11.76
C ILE A 79 -10.13 3.28 -12.28
N VAL A 80 -10.92 2.58 -11.46
CA VAL A 80 -12.26 2.11 -11.89
C VAL A 80 -13.19 3.30 -12.15
N LYS A 81 -13.18 4.30 -11.27
CA LYS A 81 -13.98 5.52 -11.45
C LYS A 81 -13.61 6.26 -12.74
N ASN A 82 -12.31 6.53 -12.94
CA ASN A 82 -11.82 7.21 -14.14
C ASN A 82 -12.13 6.40 -15.40
N TYR A 83 -12.01 5.07 -15.36
CA TYR A 83 -12.34 4.22 -16.48
C TYR A 83 -13.83 4.28 -16.85
N ILE A 84 -14.72 4.30 -15.87
CA ILE A 84 -16.17 4.41 -16.10
C ILE A 84 -16.54 5.79 -16.66
N GLU A 85 -15.99 6.86 -16.11
CA GLU A 85 -16.32 8.25 -16.50
C GLU A 85 -15.69 8.65 -17.83
N THR A 86 -14.42 8.26 -18.08
CA THR A 86 -13.63 8.77 -19.21
C THR A 86 -13.27 7.71 -20.25
N ARG A 87 -13.56 6.42 -20.00
CA ARG A 87 -13.13 5.26 -20.81
C ARG A 87 -11.60 5.13 -20.94
N LYS A 88 -10.82 5.87 -20.16
CA LYS A 88 -9.36 5.85 -20.18
C LYS A 88 -8.81 5.18 -18.93
N ILE A 89 -7.75 4.41 -19.10
CA ILE A 89 -6.97 3.83 -18.00
C ILE A 89 -5.82 4.81 -17.73
N GLY A 90 -5.91 5.56 -16.63
CA GLY A 90 -4.79 6.37 -16.16
C GLY A 90 -3.62 5.47 -15.78
N THR A 91 -2.40 5.93 -16.04
CA THR A 91 -1.20 5.18 -15.63
C THR A 91 -1.09 5.16 -14.11
N VAL A 92 -0.50 4.09 -13.55
CA VAL A 92 -0.30 3.92 -12.10
C VAL A 92 0.36 5.16 -11.47
N ASN A 93 1.24 5.85 -12.20
CA ASN A 93 1.90 7.07 -11.73
C ASN A 93 0.91 8.25 -11.58
N GLU A 94 0.06 8.50 -12.58
CA GLU A 94 -0.94 9.57 -12.53
C GLU A 94 -1.93 9.36 -11.38
N VAL A 95 -2.33 8.12 -11.14
CA VAL A 95 -3.28 7.80 -10.06
C VAL A 95 -2.65 7.91 -8.66
N ASN A 96 -1.37 7.58 -8.55
CA ASN A 96 -0.63 7.63 -7.30
C ASN A 96 -0.31 9.07 -6.87
N ASP A 97 -0.21 10.00 -7.83
CA ASP A 97 -0.05 11.43 -7.54
C ASP A 97 -1.37 12.08 -7.10
N GLU A 98 -2.51 11.51 -7.50
CA GLU A 98 -3.86 11.91 -7.07
C GLU A 98 -4.29 11.26 -5.74
N GLU A 99 -3.50 10.34 -5.17
CA GLU A 99 -3.84 9.66 -3.93
C GLU A 99 -3.40 10.47 -2.69
N PRO A 100 -4.33 10.93 -1.83
CA PRO A 100 -3.95 11.65 -0.61
C PRO A 100 -3.48 10.66 0.46
N ILE A 101 -2.16 10.45 0.52
CA ILE A 101 -1.53 9.49 1.45
C ILE A 101 -1.57 10.00 2.91
N LEU A 102 -1.72 11.33 3.12
CA LEU A 102 -1.66 11.97 4.45
C LEU A 102 -3.03 12.43 5.01
N LEU A 103 -4.06 12.54 4.18
CA LEU A 103 -5.41 12.96 4.60
C LEU A 103 -6.44 11.90 4.21
N HIS A 104 -6.60 10.89 5.07
CA HIS A 104 -7.70 9.94 4.97
C HIS A 104 -9.01 10.60 5.43
N TRP A 105 -9.50 11.61 4.69
CA TRP A 105 -10.79 12.26 4.94
C TRP A 105 -11.76 12.06 3.78
N ASN A 106 -11.91 10.83 3.30
CA ASN A 106 -12.99 10.56 2.37
C ASN A 106 -13.98 9.59 3.00
N SER A 107 -15.14 10.12 3.39
CA SER A 107 -16.38 9.40 3.72
C SER A 107 -16.92 8.67 2.50
N SER A 108 -16.10 7.79 1.97
CA SER A 108 -16.36 7.02 0.80
C SER A 108 -17.34 5.91 1.16
N ARG A 109 -18.52 5.91 0.55
CA ARG A 109 -19.55 4.87 0.69
C ARG A 109 -19.13 3.50 0.14
N ARG A 110 -17.84 3.27 -0.09
CA ARG A 110 -17.30 2.05 -0.70
C ARG A 110 -16.16 1.52 0.16
N CYS A 111 -16.36 0.35 0.74
CA CYS A 111 -15.38 -0.39 1.52
C CYS A 111 -14.90 -1.57 0.69
N TYR A 112 -13.62 -1.58 0.34
CA TYR A 112 -12.99 -2.72 -0.29
C TYR A 112 -12.24 -3.47 0.85
N GLY A 113 -12.19 -4.80 0.87
CA GLY A 113 -11.43 -5.59 1.86
C GLY A 113 -12.08 -5.81 3.24
N CYS A 114 -13.37 -5.52 3.40
CA CYS A 114 -14.09 -5.74 4.66
C CYS A 114 -14.33 -7.24 4.88
N ARG A 115 -14.26 -7.73 6.13
CA ARG A 115 -14.53 -9.15 6.42
C ARG A 115 -15.96 -9.50 6.04
N LEU A 116 -16.13 -10.62 5.35
CA LEU A 116 -17.46 -11.07 4.89
C LEU A 116 -18.47 -11.20 6.04
N SER A 117 -18.00 -11.58 7.25
CA SER A 117 -18.80 -11.65 8.49
C SER A 117 -19.49 -10.33 8.85
N ASP A 118 -18.76 -9.23 8.70
CA ASP A 118 -19.20 -7.91 9.14
C ASP A 118 -20.24 -7.33 8.17
N VAL A 119 -20.27 -7.88 6.95
CA VAL A 119 -21.12 -7.44 5.84
C VAL A 119 -22.30 -8.40 5.63
N LEU A 120 -22.53 -9.43 6.43
CA LEU A 120 -23.70 -10.33 6.30
C LEU A 120 -24.92 -9.92 7.14
N THR A 121 -24.79 -8.93 8.03
CA THR A 121 -25.77 -8.56 9.08
C THR A 121 -26.89 -7.57 8.72
N SER A 122 -27.11 -7.23 7.44
CA SER A 122 -28.14 -6.25 7.02
C SER A 122 -29.09 -6.87 6.01
N SER A 123 -30.36 -6.58 6.18
CA SER A 123 -31.49 -7.36 5.64
C SER A 123 -31.91 -6.98 4.22
N ASN A 124 -31.32 -5.93 3.61
CA ASN A 124 -31.74 -5.42 2.30
C ASN A 124 -30.52 -5.15 1.38
N LYS A 125 -29.94 -6.24 0.85
CA LYS A 125 -28.66 -6.24 0.15
C LYS A 125 -28.75 -6.86 -1.23
N LEU A 126 -28.09 -6.24 -2.20
CA LEU A 126 -27.74 -6.90 -3.46
C LEU A 126 -26.39 -7.61 -3.28
N LEU A 127 -26.40 -8.93 -3.43
CA LEU A 127 -25.21 -9.78 -3.31
C LEU A 127 -24.85 -10.33 -4.68
N PHE A 128 -23.62 -10.08 -5.12
CA PHE A 128 -23.01 -10.80 -6.23
C PHE A 128 -21.86 -11.66 -5.72
N ARG A 129 -21.99 -12.98 -5.84
CA ARG A 129 -20.99 -13.95 -5.40
C ARG A 129 -20.28 -14.56 -6.61
N CYS A 130 -18.96 -14.48 -6.63
CA CYS A 130 -18.09 -15.21 -7.53
C CYS A 130 -17.24 -16.21 -6.71
N SER A 131 -16.61 -17.17 -7.38
CA SER A 131 -15.73 -18.16 -6.73
C SER A 131 -14.51 -17.52 -6.04
N LYS A 132 -14.12 -16.31 -6.46
CA LYS A 132 -12.91 -15.62 -5.99
C LYS A 132 -13.17 -14.28 -5.29
N PHE A 133 -14.37 -13.72 -5.40
CA PHE A 133 -14.72 -12.44 -4.76
C PHE A 133 -16.23 -12.35 -4.52
N VAL A 134 -16.62 -11.51 -3.56
CA VAL A 134 -18.02 -11.25 -3.21
C VAL A 134 -18.23 -9.74 -3.18
N VAL A 135 -19.23 -9.26 -3.89
CA VAL A 135 -19.68 -7.87 -3.89
C VAL A 135 -21.02 -7.80 -3.16
N ILE A 136 -21.13 -6.88 -2.22
CA ILE A 136 -22.34 -6.63 -1.45
C ILE A 136 -22.66 -5.16 -1.54
N TYR A 137 -23.90 -4.83 -1.88
CA TYR A 137 -24.38 -3.46 -1.89
C TYR A 137 -25.60 -3.35 -0.99
N ASP A 138 -25.51 -2.49 0.02
CA ASP A 138 -26.59 -2.20 0.96
C ASP A 138 -27.48 -1.11 0.38
N LEU A 139 -28.73 -1.46 0.05
CA LEU A 139 -29.69 -0.57 -0.58
C LEU A 139 -30.21 0.52 0.37
N ARG A 140 -30.12 0.30 1.68
CA ARG A 140 -30.64 1.20 2.72
C ARG A 140 -29.63 2.29 3.06
N THR A 141 -28.37 1.91 3.22
CA THR A 141 -27.29 2.84 3.59
C THR A 141 -26.57 3.41 2.37
N ASN A 142 -26.78 2.82 1.18
CA ASN A 142 -26.09 3.14 -0.06
C ASN A 142 -24.57 2.89 0.04
N TYR A 143 -24.17 1.88 0.83
CA TYR A 143 -22.78 1.45 0.95
C TYR A 143 -22.49 0.21 0.12
N GLY A 144 -21.37 0.24 -0.59
CA GLY A 144 -20.81 -0.86 -1.36
C GLY A 144 -19.65 -1.52 -0.64
N TYR A 145 -19.61 -2.85 -0.67
CA TYR A 145 -18.60 -3.66 -0.02
C TYR A 145 -18.05 -4.70 -0.99
N VAL A 146 -16.73 -4.91 -1.02
CA VAL A 146 -16.11 -6.01 -1.78
C VAL A 146 -15.19 -6.81 -0.89
N SER A 147 -15.43 -8.11 -0.79
CA SER A 147 -14.59 -9.07 -0.08
C SER A 147 -13.88 -9.98 -1.08
N MET A 148 -12.57 -10.19 -0.90
CA MET A 148 -11.75 -11.03 -1.78
C MET A 148 -11.43 -12.36 -1.12
N ALA A 149 -11.42 -13.45 -1.89
CA ALA A 149 -10.89 -14.72 -1.42
C ALA A 149 -9.36 -14.69 -1.40
N ASN A 150 -8.73 -15.49 -0.53
CA ASN A 150 -7.26 -15.51 -0.39
C ASN A 150 -6.50 -15.94 -1.67
N ILE A 151 -7.23 -16.49 -2.65
CA ILE A 151 -6.74 -16.99 -3.94
C ILE A 151 -6.94 -15.94 -5.05
N SER A 152 -7.50 -14.77 -4.75
CA SER A 152 -7.82 -13.74 -5.75
C SER A 152 -6.57 -13.08 -6.30
N ASP A 153 -6.51 -12.89 -7.61
CA ASP A 153 -5.47 -12.12 -8.28
C ASP A 153 -5.88 -10.65 -8.49
N ILE A 154 -4.99 -9.88 -9.12
CA ILE A 154 -5.21 -8.45 -9.43
C ILE A 154 -6.42 -8.26 -10.37
N ALA A 155 -6.61 -9.17 -11.33
CA ALA A 155 -7.74 -9.08 -12.27
C ALA A 155 -9.07 -9.35 -11.56
N ASP A 156 -9.10 -10.29 -10.62
CA ASP A 156 -10.28 -10.55 -9.79
C ASP A 156 -10.66 -9.35 -8.93
N GLN A 157 -9.68 -8.61 -8.41
CA GLN A 157 -9.92 -7.40 -7.67
C GLN A 157 -10.52 -6.29 -8.53
N LEU A 158 -9.99 -6.12 -9.75
CA LEU A 158 -10.52 -5.18 -10.73
C LEU A 158 -11.96 -5.54 -11.12
N ARG A 159 -12.24 -6.83 -11.33
CA ARG A 159 -13.60 -7.32 -11.64
C ARG A 159 -14.56 -7.07 -10.49
N GLY A 160 -14.15 -7.32 -9.25
CA GLY A 160 -14.95 -7.03 -8.07
C GLY A 160 -15.26 -5.54 -7.92
N ALA A 161 -14.27 -4.67 -8.15
CA ALA A 161 -14.46 -3.23 -8.08
C ALA A 161 -15.36 -2.68 -9.20
N LEU A 162 -15.17 -3.14 -10.44
CA LEU A 162 -16.02 -2.78 -11.57
C LEU A 162 -17.46 -3.24 -11.34
N CYS A 163 -17.65 -4.46 -10.84
CA CYS A 163 -18.97 -4.99 -10.54
C CYS A 163 -19.70 -4.13 -9.49
N LEU A 164 -18.99 -3.69 -8.44
CA LEU A 164 -19.58 -2.79 -7.45
C LEU A 164 -20.01 -1.45 -8.07
N GLU A 165 -19.18 -0.83 -8.91
CA GLU A 165 -19.54 0.44 -9.54
C GLU A 165 -20.67 0.31 -10.56
N LEU A 166 -20.75 -0.80 -11.30
CA LEU A 166 -21.90 -1.09 -12.15
C LEU A 166 -23.19 -1.20 -11.32
N MET A 167 -23.14 -1.89 -10.17
CA MET A 167 -24.29 -1.98 -9.26
C MET A 167 -24.72 -0.62 -8.70
N LEU A 168 -23.77 0.29 -8.47
CA LEU A 168 -24.05 1.66 -8.04
C LEU A 168 -24.68 2.50 -9.16
N ASN A 169 -24.19 2.37 -10.39
CA ASN A 169 -24.65 3.16 -11.54
C ASN A 169 -25.99 2.69 -12.14
N MET A 170 -26.38 1.43 -11.97
CA MET A 170 -27.72 0.96 -12.41
C MET A 170 -28.88 1.54 -11.58
N LYS A 171 -28.60 2.22 -10.46
CA LYS A 171 -29.60 2.83 -9.58
C LYS A 171 -29.73 4.35 -9.75
N ALA A 172 -28.86 4.97 -10.54
CA ALA A 172 -28.92 6.39 -10.90
C ALA A 172 -29.86 6.60 -12.10
#